data_AF-A0A3L7NSI2-F1
#
_entry.id   AF-A0A3L7NSI2-F1
#
_cell.length_a   1.000
_cell.length_b   1.000
_cell.length_c   1.000
_cell.angle_alpha   90.00
_cell.angle_beta   90.00
_cell.angle_gamma   90.00
#
_symmetry.space_group_name_H-M   'P 1'
#
loop_
_entity.id
_entity.type
_entity.pdbx_description
1 polymer ?
#
loop_
_entity_poly.entity_id
_entity_poly.type
_entity_poly.pdbx_seq_one_letter_code
_entity_poly.pdbx_strand_id
1 'polypeptide(L)'
;MLTPPQVVENYFLESRHQILEIAAMMDRYDVAVQQHGSHGTAAGPATEQKISLLRKALAIAADPKPTQDRTVALLELFATG
;
A
#
# COMPACT_ATOMS: atom_id res chain seq x y z
N MET A 1 7.79 -22.15 -16.21
CA MET A 1 7.46 -21.22 -15.10
C MET A 1 8.21 -21.67 -13.86
N LEU A 2 8.53 -20.74 -12.96
CA LEU A 2 9.14 -21.08 -11.67
C LEU A 2 8.19 -21.92 -10.82
N THR A 3 8.73 -22.81 -9.98
CA THR A 3 7.95 -23.53 -8.96
C THR A 3 7.55 -22.58 -7.84
N PRO A 4 6.54 -22.91 -7.00
CA PRO A 4 6.14 -22.05 -5.90
C PRO A 4 7.31 -21.67 -4.94
N PRO A 5 8.20 -22.60 -4.54
CA PRO A 5 9.38 -22.24 -3.75
C PRO A 5 10.33 -21.29 -4.48
N GLN A 6 10.56 -21.50 -5.78
CA GLN A 6 11.44 -20.62 -6.57
C GLN A 6 10.86 -19.19 -6.70
N VAL A 7 9.53 -19.05 -6.78
CA VAL A 7 8.90 -17.73 -6.76
C VAL A 7 9.17 -17.03 -5.42
N VAL A 8 8.94 -17.72 -4.30
CA VAL A 8 9.16 -17.11 -2.98
C VAL A 8 10.62 -16.71 -2.81
N GLU A 9 11.57 -17.63 -3.02
CA GLU A 9 13.00 -17.34 -2.83
C GLU A 9 13.51 -16.18 -3.70
N ASN A 10 13.04 -16.07 -4.94
CA ASN A 10 13.48 -15.02 -5.86
C ASN A 10 12.98 -13.62 -5.47
N TYR A 11 11.82 -13.51 -4.82
CA TYR A 11 11.15 -12.21 -4.59
C TYR A 11 10.95 -11.87 -3.11
N PHE A 12 11.19 -12.78 -2.18
CA PHE A 12 10.85 -12.60 -0.76
C PHE A 12 11.62 -11.44 -0.12
N LEU A 13 12.93 -11.33 -0.37
CA LEU A 13 13.75 -10.27 0.23
C LEU A 13 13.31 -8.87 -0.23
N GLU A 14 13.10 -8.72 -1.53
CA GLU A 14 12.66 -7.44 -2.13
C GLU A 14 11.25 -7.09 -1.67
N SER A 15 10.32 -8.04 -1.71
CA SER A 15 8.93 -7.83 -1.26
C SER A 15 8.89 -7.42 0.22
N ARG A 16 9.72 -8.05 1.06
CA ARG A 16 9.85 -7.68 2.48
C ARG A 16 10.37 -6.27 2.65
N HIS A 17 11.38 -5.86 1.87
CA HIS A 17 11.89 -4.49 1.91
C HIS A 17 10.81 -3.47 1.52
N GLN A 18 10.09 -3.72 0.44
CA GLN A 18 9.02 -2.82 -0.03
C GLN A 18 7.90 -2.66 1.00
N ILE A 19 7.49 -3.74 1.67
CA ILE A 19 6.47 -3.69 2.73
C ILE A 19 6.95 -2.83 3.90
N LEU A 20 8.23 -2.94 4.29
CA LEU A 20 8.81 -2.12 5.36
C LEU A 20 8.87 -0.64 5.00
N GLU A 21 9.21 -0.29 3.76
CA GLU A 21 9.21 1.10 3.31
C GLU A 21 7.81 1.70 3.30
N ILE A 22 6.80 0.94 2.87
CA ILE A 22 5.39 1.38 2.93
C ILE A 22 4.95 1.61 4.37
N ALA A 23 5.25 0.67 5.28
CA ALA A 23 4.91 0.81 6.70
C ALA A 23 5.59 2.05 7.32
N ALA A 24 6.90 2.23 7.09
CA ALA A 24 7.64 3.37 7.60
C ALA A 24 7.10 4.72 7.08
N MET A 25 6.65 4.77 5.81
CA MET A 25 6.00 5.95 5.26
C MET A 25 4.66 6.23 5.97
N MET A 26 3.85 5.21 6.20
CA MET A 26 2.57 5.34 6.92
C MET A 26 2.77 5.79 8.37
N ASP A 27 3.75 5.25 9.08
CA ASP A 27 4.09 5.67 10.44
C ASP A 27 4.49 7.15 10.50
N ARG A 28 5.33 7.60 9.55
CA ARG A 28 5.73 9.02 9.44
C ARG A 28 4.53 9.93 9.14
N TYR A 29 3.60 9.46 8.30
CA TYR A 29 2.36 10.18 8.04
C TYR A 29 1.52 10.34 9.31
N ASP A 30 1.31 9.25 10.07
CA ASP A 30 0.52 9.28 11.30
C ASP A 30 1.15 10.22 12.35
N VAL A 31 2.48 10.21 12.49
CA VAL A 31 3.21 11.16 13.35
C VAL A 31 3.01 12.62 12.89
N ALA A 32 3.11 12.90 11.58
CA ALA A 32 2.92 14.24 11.05
C ALA A 32 1.48 14.74 11.29
N VAL A 33 0.48 13.88 11.11
CA VAL A 33 -0.93 14.21 11.41
C VAL A 33 -1.10 14.55 12.90
N GLN A 34 -0.47 13.81 13.81
CA GLN A 34 -0.54 14.10 15.25
C GLN A 34 0.12 15.43 15.62
N GLN A 35 1.25 15.76 14.99
CA GLN A 35 1.98 17.00 15.26
C GLN A 35 1.26 18.25 14.72
N HIS A 36 0.54 18.12 13.61
CA HIS A 36 -0.13 19.24 12.92
C HIS A 36 -1.66 19.27 13.14
N GLY A 37 -2.23 18.27 13.82
CA GLY A 37 -3.67 18.01 13.90
C GLY A 37 -4.50 18.82 14.91
N SER A 38 -3.93 19.84 15.56
CA SER A 38 -4.68 20.70 16.49
C SER A 38 -5.75 21.57 15.82
N HIS A 39 -5.75 21.69 14.48
CA HIS A 39 -6.68 22.51 13.72
C HIS A 39 -7.14 21.78 12.43
N GLY A 40 -8.26 21.06 12.48
CA GLY A 40 -9.10 20.65 11.35
C GLY A 40 -8.41 20.07 10.10
N THR A 41 -8.60 18.76 9.84
CA THR A 41 -8.09 18.01 8.67
C THR A 41 -6.62 18.30 8.35
N ALA A 42 -5.72 17.85 9.22
CA ALA A 42 -4.27 18.12 9.18
C ALA A 42 -3.59 17.91 7.81
N ALA A 43 -4.13 17.01 6.99
CA ALA A 43 -3.54 16.62 5.71
C ALA A 43 -4.29 17.20 4.49
N GLY A 44 -5.48 17.77 4.68
CA GLY A 44 -6.40 18.17 3.62
C GLY A 44 -6.97 16.98 2.81
N PRO A 45 -8.09 17.18 2.09
CA PRO A 45 -8.83 16.08 1.44
C PRO A 45 -8.01 15.26 0.43
N ALA A 46 -7.12 15.91 -0.32
CA ALA A 46 -6.30 15.25 -1.34
C ALA A 46 -5.26 14.29 -0.74
N THR A 47 -4.72 14.60 0.43
CA THR A 47 -3.75 13.71 1.09
C THR A 47 -4.45 12.52 1.73
N GLU A 48 -5.62 12.75 2.34
CA GLU A 48 -6.46 11.67 2.87
C GLU A 48 -6.88 10.69 1.76
N GLN A 49 -7.20 11.19 0.57
CA GLN A 49 -7.49 10.37 -0.61
C GLN A 49 -6.30 9.49 -0.99
N LYS A 50 -5.07 10.03 -1.06
CA LYS A 50 -3.85 9.26 -1.39
C LYS A 50 -3.56 8.16 -0.35
N ILE A 51 -3.70 8.47 0.94
CA ILE A 51 -3.52 7.48 2.00
C ILE A 51 -4.61 6.40 1.94
N SER A 52 -5.86 6.78 1.67
CA SER A 52 -6.95 5.83 1.45
C SER A 52 -6.67 4.91 0.26
N LEU A 53 -6.14 5.46 -0.84
CA LEU A 53 -5.76 4.71 -2.04
C LEU A 53 -4.69 3.65 -1.75
N LEU A 54 -3.64 4.02 -1.01
CA LEU A 54 -2.58 3.08 -0.61
C LEU A 54 -3.09 1.98 0.33
N ARG A 55 -3.99 2.31 1.26
CA ARG A 55 -4.63 1.31 2.13
C ARG A 55 -5.45 0.30 1.33
N LYS A 56 -6.20 0.76 0.32
CA LYS A 56 -6.92 -0.12 -0.62
C LYS A 56 -5.97 -0.99 -1.43
N ALA A 57 -4.88 -0.42 -1.93
CA ALA A 57 -3.87 -1.16 -2.69
C ALA A 57 -3.25 -2.30 -1.86
N LEU A 58 -2.91 -2.05 -0.60
CA LEU A 58 -2.42 -3.08 0.32
C LEU A 58 -3.43 -4.20 0.55
N ALA A 59 -4.72 -3.86 0.68
CA ALA A 59 -5.77 -4.86 0.83
C ALA A 59 -5.89 -5.77 -0.42
N ILE A 60 -5.80 -5.18 -1.63
CA ILE A 60 -5.79 -5.94 -2.89
C ILE A 60 -4.55 -6.86 -2.95
N ALA A 61 -3.37 -6.35 -2.60
CA ALA A 61 -2.14 -7.11 -2.62
C ALA A 61 -2.17 -8.31 -1.66
N ALA A 62 -2.81 -8.15 -0.50
CA ALA A 62 -2.88 -9.16 0.55
C ALA A 62 -4.03 -10.18 0.39
N ASP A 63 -4.99 -9.95 -0.51
CA ASP A 63 -6.14 -10.84 -0.69
C ASP A 63 -5.67 -12.27 -1.00
N PRO A 64 -5.95 -13.30 -0.17
CA PRO A 64 -5.50 -14.67 -0.42
C PRO A 64 -6.23 -15.36 -1.59
N LYS A 65 -7.38 -14.84 -2.04
CA LYS A 65 -8.22 -15.45 -3.09
C LYS A 65 -8.72 -14.39 -4.07
N PRO A 66 -7.81 -13.79 -4.85
CA PRO A 66 -8.18 -12.70 -5.74
C PRO A 66 -9.05 -13.23 -6.88
N THR A 67 -10.09 -12.46 -7.24
CA THR A 67 -10.98 -12.77 -8.35
C THR A 67 -10.39 -12.41 -9.72
N GLN A 68 -9.33 -11.59 -9.73
CA GLN A 68 -8.54 -11.21 -10.90
C GLN A 68 -7.06 -11.04 -10.53
N ASP A 69 -6.16 -10.89 -11.50
CA ASP A 69 -4.74 -10.63 -11.21
C ASP A 69 -4.59 -9.37 -10.35
N ARG A 70 -3.89 -9.49 -9.22
CA ARG A 70 -3.69 -8.37 -8.28
C ARG A 70 -3.05 -7.16 -8.98
N THR A 71 -2.13 -7.40 -9.91
CA THR A 71 -1.50 -6.33 -10.70
C THR A 71 -2.52 -5.56 -11.55
N VAL A 72 -3.48 -6.25 -12.17
CA VAL A 72 -4.55 -5.60 -12.96
C VAL A 72 -5.44 -4.78 -12.03
N ALA A 73 -5.88 -5.36 -10.92
CA ALA A 73 -6.69 -4.66 -9.91
C ALA A 73 -5.99 -3.40 -9.37
N LEU A 74 -4.68 -3.45 -9.15
CA LEU A 74 -3.88 -2.31 -8.71
C LEU A 74 -3.78 -1.24 -9.79
N LEU A 75 -3.55 -1.61 -11.05
CA LEU A 75 -3.50 -0.65 -12.17
C LEU A 75 -4.84 0.07 -12.35
N GLU A 76 -5.95 -0.64 -12.26
CA GLU A 76 -7.30 -0.06 -12.32
C GLU A 76 -7.58 0.87 -11.14
N LEU A 77 -7.18 0.47 -9.92
CA LEU A 77 -7.28 1.30 -8.72
C LEU A 77 -6.49 2.61 -8.89
N PHE A 78 -5.26 2.54 -9.40
CA PHE A 78 -4.42 3.73 -9.58
C PHE A 78 -4.81 4.61 -10.76
N ALA A 79 -5.51 4.08 -11.77
CA ALA A 79 -6.03 4.87 -12.88
C ALA A 79 -7.26 5.72 -12.50
N THR A 80 -7.94 5.39 -11.41
CA THR A 80 -9.20 6.02 -10.98
C THR A 80 -9.06 6.83 -9.68
N GLY A 81 -7.91 6.72 -9.00
CA GLY A 81 -7.65 7.26 -7.66
C GLY A 81 -6.98 8.62 -7.60
#